data_AF-A0A8T4A038-F1
#
_entry.id   AF-A0A8T4A038-F1
#
_cell.length_a   1.000
_cell.length_b   1.000
_cell.length_c   1.000
_cell.angle_alpha   90.00
_cell.angle_beta   90.00
_cell.angle_gamma   90.00
#
_symmetry.space_group_name_H-M   'P 1'
#
loop_
_entity.id
_entity.type
_entity.pdbx_description
1 polymer ?
#
loop_
_entity_poly.entity_id
_entity_poly.type
_entity_poly.pdbx_seq_one_letter_code
_entity_poly.pdbx_strand_id
1 'polypeptide(L)'
;MSEGNYTGTLTVSGINAYSLSKTITLVIVHPNATLSTTWDVGLGKVRAGSTFTRVLDVSEIMGYKSASGVSVLLSNVGPASINYTGVLGDISAFESKSINVTVAIPERNLRPDTYGITPLLSSSSVISVRASPAIYIVPVPEMLLSEASLDLGKITFETGKDTSEKILVASEIGNYSPVEGFAIALKSGEEGWISYSKDDYIPPGGSKNYSFRVYLPQDATIGEKKWVFRLNTNYAGAREVAAKVMVYFPGIEEALAYLRGKGQITGYAESSHLIGNTTALLEKLKGVAETRTIAMVMSVYTGTRTFITNIEEAIQSQSEDKIYQVGDAVIKARTSLNRMKVGNENLEDKNLGTYSNASVASAEKIWNPIAQNALLLLDEKASASRDSNYKFTSLYYKRMSTIYALLGDSKKSEEYSKRQKEMENAYASAVSNAIDNKNQAEKELEDARKKMLHIGDSYFILNPLAFDFVMSKYGNSIRKYQDAEILYGKAGESSDADLVRNIISTTAGERASVYRSFQVYGMFMVVLFVGFLIRVSIGFQNFKRDEEDGKIGEIILKSEARV
;
A
#
# COMPACT_ATOMS: atom_id res chain seq x y z
N MET A 1 26.20 -35.13 -54.81
CA MET A 1 26.18 -36.60 -54.86
C MET A 1 25.47 -37.07 -53.60
N SER A 2 24.73 -38.17 -53.63
CA SER A 2 24.12 -38.71 -52.39
C SER A 2 25.23 -39.23 -51.48
N GLU A 3 24.94 -39.40 -50.18
CA GLU A 3 25.86 -40.13 -49.33
C GLU A 3 26.01 -41.56 -49.84
N GLY A 4 27.22 -42.09 -49.79
CA GLY A 4 27.49 -43.43 -50.26
C GLY A 4 28.93 -43.65 -50.69
N ASN A 5 29.20 -44.92 -50.96
CA ASN A 5 30.48 -45.38 -51.48
C ASN A 5 30.39 -45.42 -53.01
N TYR A 6 31.11 -44.55 -53.67
CA TYR A 6 31.21 -44.51 -55.11
C TYR A 6 32.49 -45.21 -55.54
N THR A 7 32.34 -46.36 -56.17
CA THR A 7 33.47 -47.10 -56.74
C THR A 7 33.64 -46.69 -58.20
N GLY A 8 34.76 -46.06 -58.50
CA GLY A 8 35.19 -45.77 -59.87
C GLY A 8 36.44 -46.58 -60.19
N THR A 9 36.59 -46.97 -61.44
CA THR A 9 37.81 -47.64 -61.89
C THR A 9 38.73 -46.61 -62.52
N LEU A 10 39.86 -46.34 -61.87
CA LEU A 10 40.91 -45.51 -62.45
C LEU A 10 41.72 -46.39 -63.40
N THR A 11 41.58 -46.15 -64.69
CA THR A 11 42.39 -46.81 -65.72
C THR A 11 43.50 -45.87 -66.15
N VAL A 12 44.75 -46.24 -65.84
CA VAL A 12 45.93 -45.51 -66.32
C VAL A 12 46.48 -46.29 -67.50
N SER A 13 46.36 -45.71 -68.70
CA SER A 13 46.90 -46.28 -69.93
C SER A 13 48.35 -45.84 -70.13
N GLY A 14 49.29 -46.77 -70.01
CA GLY A 14 50.69 -46.55 -70.35
C GLY A 14 50.99 -46.74 -71.85
N ILE A 15 52.16 -46.26 -72.30
CA ILE A 15 52.62 -46.31 -73.71
C ILE A 15 52.92 -47.76 -74.19
N ASN A 16 53.04 -48.72 -73.28
CA ASN A 16 53.14 -50.15 -73.60
C ASN A 16 51.88 -50.87 -73.11
N ALA A 17 51.40 -51.86 -73.87
CA ALA A 17 50.07 -52.50 -73.85
C ALA A 17 49.61 -53.21 -72.55
N TYR A 18 49.80 -52.58 -71.39
CA TYR A 18 49.28 -52.99 -70.09
C TYR A 18 48.42 -51.86 -69.53
N SER A 19 47.10 -52.09 -69.43
CA SER A 19 46.20 -51.20 -68.71
C SER A 19 46.14 -51.63 -67.24
N LEU A 20 46.52 -50.73 -66.34
CA LEU A 20 46.38 -50.93 -64.90
C LEU A 20 45.06 -50.28 -64.48
N SER A 21 44.10 -51.12 -64.08
CA SER A 21 42.80 -50.68 -63.60
C SER A 21 42.74 -50.91 -62.09
N LYS A 22 42.61 -49.83 -61.31
CA LYS A 22 42.48 -49.90 -59.86
C LYS A 22 41.15 -49.29 -59.44
N THR A 23 40.36 -50.05 -58.70
CA THR A 23 39.11 -49.53 -58.12
C THR A 23 39.44 -48.56 -56.99
N ILE A 24 38.96 -47.33 -57.11
CA ILE A 24 39.01 -46.31 -56.07
C ILE A 24 37.60 -46.19 -55.48
N THR A 25 37.51 -46.23 -54.16
CA THR A 25 36.25 -45.96 -53.45
C THR A 25 36.30 -44.55 -52.90
N LEU A 26 35.42 -43.68 -53.37
CA LEU A 26 35.15 -42.37 -52.79
C LEU A 26 34.00 -42.52 -51.81
N VAL A 27 34.24 -42.21 -50.54
CA VAL A 27 33.19 -42.17 -49.51
C VAL A 27 32.74 -40.73 -49.36
N ILE A 28 31.49 -40.46 -49.74
CA ILE A 28 30.89 -39.14 -49.56
C ILE A 28 30.04 -39.17 -48.29
N VAL A 29 30.45 -38.40 -47.28
CA VAL A 29 29.72 -38.19 -46.03
C VAL A 29 29.36 -36.72 -45.95
N HIS A 30 28.07 -36.44 -45.81
CA HIS A 30 27.56 -35.08 -45.63
C HIS A 30 27.64 -34.69 -44.15
N PRO A 31 27.94 -33.41 -43.86
CA PRO A 31 27.88 -32.90 -42.50
C PRO A 31 26.45 -32.99 -41.95
N ASN A 32 26.31 -32.97 -40.63
CA ASN A 32 25.01 -32.87 -39.99
C ASN A 32 24.33 -31.54 -40.36
N ALA A 33 23.00 -31.51 -40.27
CA ALA A 33 22.21 -30.32 -40.53
C ALA A 33 22.74 -29.13 -39.71
N THR A 34 22.90 -27.97 -40.34
CA THR A 34 23.34 -26.76 -39.67
C THR A 34 22.19 -25.77 -39.67
N LEU A 35 21.72 -25.42 -38.47
CA LEU A 35 20.62 -24.48 -38.29
C LEU A 35 21.14 -23.07 -38.04
N SER A 36 20.48 -22.09 -38.65
CA SER A 36 20.67 -20.67 -38.38
C SER A 36 19.34 -20.05 -37.99
N THR A 37 19.38 -18.93 -37.26
CA THR A 37 18.19 -18.13 -36.98
C THR A 37 18.37 -16.68 -37.39
N THR A 38 17.30 -16.08 -37.91
CA THR A 38 17.27 -14.68 -38.30
C THR A 38 15.97 -14.04 -37.79
N TRP A 39 16.07 -12.85 -37.21
CA TRP A 39 14.91 -12.05 -36.83
C TRP A 39 14.49 -11.17 -38.00
N ASP A 40 13.18 -11.01 -38.20
CA ASP A 40 12.59 -10.14 -39.23
C ASP A 40 13.11 -8.69 -39.17
N VAL A 41 13.17 -8.10 -37.96
CA VAL A 41 13.65 -6.74 -37.72
C VAL A 41 14.29 -6.65 -36.33
N GLY A 42 15.30 -5.78 -36.18
CA GLY A 42 15.83 -5.41 -34.86
C GLY A 42 14.74 -4.82 -33.95
N LEU A 43 14.77 -5.18 -32.66
CA LEU A 43 13.72 -4.79 -31.71
C LEU A 43 13.81 -3.30 -31.32
N GLY A 44 15.00 -2.72 -31.32
CA GLY A 44 15.22 -1.28 -31.14
C GLY A 44 14.78 -0.78 -29.76
N LYS A 45 14.37 0.50 -29.68
CA LYS A 45 13.83 1.10 -28.46
C LYS A 45 12.40 0.62 -28.23
N VAL A 46 12.11 0.15 -27.02
CA VAL A 46 10.78 -0.34 -26.65
C VAL A 46 10.15 0.57 -25.60
N ARG A 47 8.81 0.71 -25.65
CA ARG A 47 8.04 1.52 -24.70
C ARG A 47 7.53 0.64 -23.57
N ALA A 48 7.58 1.12 -22.33
CA ALA A 48 6.97 0.44 -21.19
C ALA A 48 5.47 0.19 -21.41
N GLY A 49 4.98 -0.97 -21.00
CA GLY A 49 3.59 -1.39 -21.24
C GLY A 49 3.27 -1.77 -22.69
N SER A 50 4.21 -1.66 -23.62
CA SER A 50 3.96 -2.05 -25.01
C SER A 50 4.05 -3.57 -25.20
N THR A 51 3.26 -4.07 -26.14
CA THR A 51 3.32 -5.45 -26.61
C THR A 51 3.49 -5.43 -28.13
N PHE A 52 4.39 -6.25 -28.65
CA PHE A 52 4.62 -6.37 -30.09
C PHE A 52 5.00 -7.80 -30.46
N THR A 53 4.72 -8.20 -31.69
CA THR A 53 5.06 -9.52 -32.22
C THR A 53 6.18 -9.39 -33.25
N ARG A 54 7.08 -10.38 -33.25
CA ARG A 54 8.20 -10.50 -34.19
C ARG A 54 8.31 -11.91 -34.71
N VAL A 55 8.87 -12.04 -35.90
CA VAL A 55 9.08 -13.33 -36.55
C VAL A 55 10.54 -13.75 -36.38
N LEU A 56 10.75 -14.96 -35.87
CA LEU A 56 12.05 -15.64 -35.86
C LEU A 56 12.01 -16.75 -36.89
N ASP A 57 12.85 -16.62 -37.92
CA ASP A 57 13.05 -17.65 -38.94
C ASP A 57 14.17 -18.59 -38.50
N VAL A 58 13.92 -19.89 -38.62
CA VAL A 58 14.88 -20.96 -38.39
C VAL A 58 15.06 -21.74 -39.68
N SER A 59 16.28 -21.76 -40.21
CA SER A 59 16.57 -22.37 -41.51
C SER A 59 17.73 -23.34 -41.44
N GLU A 60 17.67 -24.40 -42.24
CA GLU A 60 18.81 -25.27 -42.51
C GLU A 60 19.63 -24.66 -43.66
N ILE A 61 20.91 -24.36 -43.42
CA ILE A 61 21.69 -23.49 -44.31
C ILE A 61 22.68 -24.24 -45.22
N MET A 62 22.94 -25.52 -44.97
CA MET A 62 23.96 -26.27 -45.73
C MET A 62 23.36 -27.14 -46.84
N GLY A 63 22.09 -27.52 -46.73
CA GLY A 63 21.33 -28.22 -47.77
C GLY A 63 21.61 -29.70 -47.93
N TYR A 64 22.40 -30.31 -47.03
CA TYR A 64 22.86 -31.68 -47.19
C TYR A 64 22.02 -32.72 -46.42
N LYS A 65 21.44 -32.34 -45.28
CA LYS A 65 20.62 -33.19 -44.40
C LYS A 65 19.52 -32.37 -43.73
N SER A 66 18.36 -32.98 -43.54
CA SER A 66 17.26 -32.42 -42.74
C SER A 66 17.59 -32.45 -41.25
N ALA A 67 17.09 -31.47 -40.49
CA ALA A 67 17.12 -31.48 -39.04
C ALA A 67 15.80 -32.03 -38.50
N SER A 68 15.86 -33.06 -37.66
CA SER A 68 14.65 -33.65 -37.06
C SER A 68 14.38 -33.11 -35.66
N GLY A 69 13.09 -33.01 -35.32
CA GLY A 69 12.62 -32.62 -33.99
C GLY A 69 13.13 -31.26 -33.52
N VAL A 70 13.14 -30.26 -34.41
CA VAL A 70 13.66 -28.93 -34.09
C VAL A 70 12.73 -28.22 -33.11
N SER A 71 13.33 -27.67 -32.05
CA SER A 71 12.67 -26.75 -31.14
C SER A 71 13.54 -25.57 -30.73
N VAL A 72 12.88 -24.47 -30.39
CA VAL A 72 13.48 -23.19 -30.02
C VAL A 72 13.15 -22.88 -28.57
N LEU A 73 14.18 -22.60 -27.78
CA LEU A 73 14.06 -22.02 -26.45
C LEU A 73 14.60 -20.58 -26.48
N LEU A 74 13.77 -19.61 -26.10
CA LEU A 74 14.21 -18.22 -25.96
C LEU A 74 14.71 -18.00 -24.53
N SER A 75 15.91 -17.46 -24.41
CA SER A 75 16.59 -17.21 -23.13
C SER A 75 17.11 -15.76 -23.05
N ASN A 76 17.54 -15.32 -21.86
CA ASN A 76 18.06 -13.97 -21.60
C ASN A 76 17.08 -12.83 -21.93
N VAL A 77 15.78 -13.07 -21.76
CA VAL A 77 14.69 -12.19 -22.21
C VAL A 77 14.57 -10.85 -21.46
N GLY A 78 15.48 -10.56 -20.53
CA GLY A 78 15.45 -9.33 -19.73
C GLY A 78 14.16 -9.21 -18.91
N PRO A 79 13.65 -7.98 -18.68
CA PRO A 79 12.36 -7.76 -18.01
C PRO A 79 11.14 -8.11 -18.87
N ALA A 80 11.30 -8.49 -20.14
CA ALA A 80 10.18 -8.76 -21.02
C ALA A 80 9.56 -10.14 -20.74
N SER A 81 8.24 -10.23 -20.86
CA SER A 81 7.53 -11.50 -20.94
C SER A 81 7.40 -11.93 -22.39
N ILE A 82 7.64 -13.20 -22.69
CA ILE A 82 7.57 -13.73 -24.05
C ILE A 82 6.55 -14.86 -24.13
N ASN A 83 5.72 -14.81 -25.17
CA ASN A 83 4.79 -15.88 -25.53
C ASN A 83 5.05 -16.35 -26.97
N TYR A 84 5.31 -17.64 -27.15
CA TYR A 84 5.61 -18.24 -28.45
C TYR A 84 5.45 -19.78 -28.41
N THR A 85 5.29 -20.40 -29.58
CA THR A 85 5.32 -21.87 -29.73
C THR A 85 6.70 -22.30 -30.21
N GLY A 86 7.45 -22.97 -29.34
CA GLY A 86 8.84 -23.36 -29.62
C GLY A 86 9.04 -24.64 -30.43
N VAL A 87 8.00 -25.41 -30.75
CA VAL A 87 8.12 -26.69 -31.48
C VAL A 87 7.92 -26.45 -32.97
N LEU A 88 8.96 -26.72 -33.77
CA LEU A 88 8.98 -26.52 -35.23
C LEU A 88 8.84 -27.84 -36.02
N GLY A 89 9.12 -28.97 -35.38
CA GLY A 89 9.16 -30.28 -36.03
C GLY A 89 10.38 -30.42 -36.93
N ASP A 90 10.26 -31.17 -38.03
CA ASP A 90 11.38 -31.40 -38.93
C ASP A 90 11.58 -30.22 -39.88
N ILE A 91 12.83 -29.85 -40.15
CA ILE A 91 13.21 -28.82 -41.12
C ILE A 91 14.04 -29.51 -42.20
N SER A 92 13.54 -29.54 -43.43
CA SER A 92 14.20 -30.16 -44.57
C SER A 92 15.44 -29.38 -45.00
N ALA A 93 16.30 -29.99 -45.81
CA ALA A 93 17.43 -29.31 -46.43
C ALA A 93 16.98 -28.03 -47.16
N PHE A 94 17.62 -26.89 -46.85
CA PHE A 94 17.26 -25.54 -47.34
C PHE A 94 15.84 -25.05 -46.99
N GLU A 95 15.11 -25.74 -46.13
CA GLU A 95 13.81 -25.28 -45.65
C GLU A 95 13.99 -24.22 -44.55
N SER A 96 13.04 -23.30 -44.47
CA SER A 96 12.90 -22.35 -43.37
C SER A 96 11.53 -22.45 -42.74
N LYS A 97 11.48 -22.38 -41.41
CA LYS A 97 10.23 -22.28 -40.64
C LYS A 97 10.27 -21.08 -39.71
N SER A 98 9.13 -20.43 -39.58
CA SER A 98 8.99 -19.19 -38.81
C SER A 98 8.20 -19.42 -37.53
N ILE A 99 8.60 -18.77 -36.44
CA ILE A 99 7.79 -18.68 -35.22
C ILE A 99 7.41 -17.22 -34.94
N ASN A 100 6.17 -17.01 -34.52
CA ASN A 100 5.71 -15.72 -34.02
C ASN A 100 6.03 -15.63 -32.52
N VAL A 101 6.78 -14.60 -32.16
CA VAL A 101 7.22 -14.32 -30.80
C VAL A 101 6.56 -13.03 -30.35
N THR A 102 5.63 -13.13 -29.40
CA THR A 102 4.99 -11.96 -28.79
C THR A 102 5.78 -11.54 -27.56
N VAL A 103 6.28 -10.31 -27.56
CA VAL A 103 7.08 -9.71 -26.49
C VAL A 103 6.25 -8.63 -25.81
N ALA A 104 6.07 -8.75 -24.50
CA ALA A 104 5.38 -7.79 -23.66
C ALA A 104 6.35 -7.14 -22.68
N ILE A 105 6.43 -5.80 -22.71
CA ILE A 105 7.28 -5.02 -21.81
C ILE A 105 6.43 -4.59 -20.61
N PRO A 106 6.88 -4.83 -19.35
CA PRO A 106 6.12 -4.42 -18.18
C PRO A 106 5.99 -2.89 -18.11
N GLU A 107 4.93 -2.42 -17.46
CA GLU A 107 4.70 -0.97 -17.27
C GLU A 107 5.59 -0.35 -16.20
N ARG A 108 6.04 -1.17 -15.23
CA ARG A 108 6.76 -0.74 -14.02
C ARG A 108 7.99 -1.59 -13.75
N ASN A 109 8.85 -1.08 -12.86
CA ASN A 109 10.10 -1.69 -12.41
C ASN A 109 11.07 -1.98 -13.56
N LEU A 110 11.07 -1.10 -14.55
CA LEU A 110 11.95 -1.22 -15.71
C LEU A 110 13.29 -0.57 -15.39
N ARG A 111 14.36 -1.36 -15.45
CA ARG A 111 15.72 -0.84 -15.42
C ARG A 111 16.14 -0.42 -16.84
N PRO A 112 16.56 0.83 -17.06
CA PRO A 112 17.16 1.25 -18.32
C PRO A 112 18.44 0.46 -18.59
N ASP A 113 18.43 -0.30 -19.68
CA ASP A 113 19.56 -1.10 -20.13
C ASP A 113 19.33 -1.61 -21.56
N THR A 114 20.33 -2.32 -22.07
CA THR A 114 20.26 -3.08 -23.32
C THR A 114 20.06 -4.57 -23.00
N TYR A 115 18.97 -5.14 -23.50
CA TYR A 115 18.59 -6.53 -23.26
C TYR A 115 18.62 -7.33 -24.57
N GLY A 116 18.82 -8.65 -24.47
CA GLY A 116 19.03 -9.50 -25.63
C GLY A 116 18.26 -10.82 -25.55
N ILE A 117 17.29 -11.02 -26.44
CA ILE A 117 16.55 -12.27 -26.55
C ILE A 117 17.41 -13.26 -27.36
N THR A 118 17.92 -14.29 -26.69
CA THR A 118 18.84 -15.28 -27.29
C THR A 118 18.09 -16.56 -27.66
N PRO A 119 18.03 -16.92 -28.96
CA PRO A 119 17.47 -18.21 -29.37
C PRO A 119 18.47 -19.33 -29.12
N LEU A 120 18.01 -20.38 -28.45
CA LEU A 120 18.71 -21.64 -28.27
C LEU A 120 17.97 -22.72 -29.07
N LEU A 121 18.65 -23.28 -30.06
CA LEU A 121 18.10 -24.35 -30.88
C LEU A 121 18.43 -25.71 -30.28
N SER A 122 17.46 -26.62 -30.32
CA SER A 122 17.68 -28.03 -30.04
C SER A 122 17.07 -28.91 -31.13
N SER A 123 17.75 -30.01 -31.45
CA SER A 123 17.35 -30.98 -32.45
C SER A 123 17.94 -32.34 -32.08
N SER A 124 17.32 -33.44 -32.51
CA SER A 124 17.87 -34.78 -32.32
C SER A 124 19.15 -35.05 -33.13
N SER A 125 19.40 -34.25 -34.18
CA SER A 125 20.51 -34.41 -35.12
C SER A 125 21.61 -33.34 -35.01
N VAL A 126 21.47 -32.36 -34.10
CA VAL A 126 22.38 -31.20 -34.00
C VAL A 126 22.73 -30.91 -32.53
N ILE A 127 24.01 -30.66 -32.25
CA ILE A 127 24.49 -30.12 -30.96
C ILE A 127 24.00 -28.68 -30.85
N SER A 128 23.36 -28.31 -29.73
CA SER A 128 22.72 -27.01 -29.52
C SER A 128 23.56 -25.83 -30.01
N VAL A 129 23.04 -25.07 -30.96
CA VAL A 129 23.69 -23.87 -31.50
C VAL A 129 23.09 -22.65 -30.83
N ARG A 130 23.92 -21.78 -30.25
CA ARG A 130 23.50 -20.44 -29.79
C ARG A 130 23.49 -19.52 -30.99
N ALA A 131 22.33 -18.94 -31.28
CA ALA A 131 22.21 -17.95 -32.34
C ALA A 131 22.40 -16.52 -31.83
N SER A 132 22.55 -15.57 -32.76
CA SER A 132 22.70 -14.15 -32.45
C SER A 132 21.47 -13.61 -31.71
N PRO A 133 21.66 -12.88 -30.60
CA PRO A 133 20.54 -12.34 -29.83
C PRO A 133 19.86 -11.18 -30.57
N ALA A 134 18.54 -11.09 -30.44
CA ALA A 134 17.80 -9.88 -30.80
C ALA A 134 17.89 -8.86 -29.67
N ILE A 135 18.43 -7.68 -29.98
CA ILE A 135 18.68 -6.63 -28.99
C ILE A 135 17.52 -5.64 -28.95
N TYR A 136 17.00 -5.38 -27.74
CA TYR A 136 16.10 -4.27 -27.46
C TYR A 136 16.65 -3.36 -26.36
N ILE A 137 16.28 -2.09 -26.41
CA ILE A 137 16.79 -1.04 -25.52
C ILE A 137 15.63 -0.46 -24.73
N VAL A 138 15.80 -0.40 -23.41
CA VAL A 138 14.96 0.40 -22.51
C VAL A 138 15.72 1.70 -22.22
N PRO A 139 15.34 2.84 -22.82
CA PRO A 139 16.06 4.10 -22.65
C PRO A 139 16.00 4.61 -21.20
N VAL A 140 16.93 5.49 -20.83
CA VAL A 140 16.84 6.24 -19.56
C VAL A 140 15.66 7.22 -19.67
N PRO A 141 14.76 7.27 -18.68
CA PRO A 141 13.64 8.22 -18.70
C PRO A 141 14.14 9.66 -18.57
N GLU A 142 13.45 10.59 -19.22
CA GLU A 142 13.78 12.01 -19.17
C GLU A 142 12.64 12.79 -18.50
N MET A 143 12.97 13.52 -17.42
CA MET A 143 12.00 14.27 -16.64
C MET A 143 12.14 15.78 -16.84
N LEU A 144 11.02 16.43 -17.13
CA LEU A 144 10.86 17.88 -17.19
C LEU A 144 9.90 18.36 -16.10
N LEU A 145 10.25 19.46 -15.44
CA LEU A 145 9.38 20.14 -14.48
C LEU A 145 8.78 21.39 -15.12
N SER A 146 7.54 21.74 -14.77
CA SER A 146 6.89 22.95 -15.27
C SER A 146 7.63 24.22 -14.86
N GLU A 147 8.18 24.24 -13.64
CA GLU A 147 8.85 25.41 -13.05
C GLU A 147 10.00 24.94 -12.14
N ALA A 148 11.09 25.71 -12.11
CA ALA A 148 12.22 25.47 -11.17
C ALA A 148 12.02 26.17 -9.82
N SER A 149 11.05 27.08 -9.72
CA SER A 149 10.73 27.83 -8.50
C SER A 149 9.23 28.05 -8.38
N LEU A 150 8.66 27.67 -7.24
CA LEU A 150 7.25 27.85 -6.89
C LEU A 150 7.09 29.12 -6.04
N ASP A 151 6.24 30.04 -6.49
CA ASP A 151 5.77 31.16 -5.67
C ASP A 151 4.44 30.78 -5.02
N LEU A 152 4.48 30.54 -3.71
CA LEU A 152 3.31 30.23 -2.89
C LEU A 152 2.57 31.50 -2.46
N GLY A 153 2.98 32.67 -2.93
CA GLY A 153 2.30 33.94 -2.69
C GLY A 153 2.54 34.51 -1.30
N LYS A 154 1.48 35.07 -0.70
CA LYS A 154 1.54 35.74 0.60
C LYS A 154 0.60 35.06 1.58
N ILE A 155 1.08 34.79 2.79
CA ILE A 155 0.30 34.23 3.89
C ILE A 155 0.43 35.12 5.12
N THR A 156 -0.59 35.13 5.96
CA THR A 156 -0.67 35.93 7.18
C THR A 156 -1.32 35.12 8.29
N PHE A 157 -1.21 35.60 9.53
CA PHE A 157 -1.77 34.96 10.72
C PHE A 157 -3.29 35.12 10.83
N GLU A 158 -3.98 35.31 9.70
CA GLU A 158 -5.42 35.40 9.63
C GLU A 158 -6.00 34.06 9.19
N THR A 159 -7.01 33.58 9.92
CA THR A 159 -7.75 32.37 9.58
C THR A 159 -8.26 32.42 8.14
N GLY A 160 -7.87 31.44 7.32
CA GLY A 160 -8.23 31.36 5.91
C GLY A 160 -7.26 32.06 4.96
N LYS A 161 -6.26 32.77 5.49
CA LYS A 161 -5.12 33.33 4.74
C LYS A 161 -3.77 32.83 5.29
N ASP A 162 -3.81 31.82 6.14
CA ASP A 162 -2.68 31.14 6.80
C ASP A 162 -2.17 29.94 5.99
N THR A 163 -2.80 29.64 4.85
CA THR A 163 -2.41 28.56 3.95
C THR A 163 -2.37 29.03 2.50
N SER A 164 -1.49 28.44 1.69
CA SER A 164 -1.46 28.63 0.24
C SER A 164 -1.00 27.37 -0.46
N GLU A 165 -1.39 27.19 -1.72
CA GLU A 165 -1.14 25.97 -2.49
C GLU A 165 -0.70 26.29 -3.92
N LYS A 166 0.29 25.55 -4.42
CA LYS A 166 0.78 25.64 -5.79
C LYS A 166 1.02 24.24 -6.36
N ILE A 167 0.74 24.06 -7.64
CA ILE A 167 0.94 22.78 -8.35
C ILE A 167 2.25 22.84 -9.14
N LEU A 168 3.10 21.85 -8.93
CA LEU A 168 4.24 21.53 -9.77
C LEU A 168 3.85 20.39 -10.72
N VAL A 169 4.06 20.56 -12.02
CA VAL A 169 3.83 19.47 -13.00
C VAL A 169 5.18 18.84 -13.33
N ALA A 170 5.30 17.53 -13.19
CA ALA A 170 6.42 16.77 -13.68
C ALA A 170 5.98 15.89 -14.86
N SER A 171 6.72 15.92 -15.95
CA SER A 171 6.41 15.23 -17.20
C SER A 171 7.57 14.34 -17.62
N GLU A 172 7.25 13.15 -18.12
CA GLU A 172 8.20 12.28 -18.81
C GLU A 172 8.18 12.63 -20.30
N ILE A 173 9.33 13.07 -20.83
CA ILE A 173 9.43 13.61 -22.20
C ILE A 173 10.09 12.63 -23.18
N GLY A 174 10.72 11.56 -22.68
CA GLY A 174 11.37 10.53 -23.48
C GLY A 174 10.39 9.58 -24.18
N ASN A 175 9.16 9.45 -23.67
CA ASN A 175 8.06 8.64 -24.21
C ASN A 175 8.27 7.12 -24.25
N TYR A 176 9.41 6.61 -23.77
CA TYR A 176 9.72 5.17 -23.75
C TYR A 176 9.65 4.57 -22.35
N SER A 177 10.32 5.18 -21.38
CA SER A 177 10.47 4.64 -20.02
C SER A 177 9.74 5.53 -19.02
N PRO A 178 9.07 4.96 -18.00
CA PRO A 178 8.43 5.76 -16.97
C PRO A 178 9.46 6.43 -16.05
N VAL A 179 9.07 7.51 -15.40
CA VAL A 179 9.80 8.02 -14.22
C VAL A 179 9.29 7.27 -13.00
N GLU A 180 10.17 6.52 -12.35
CA GLU A 180 9.85 5.73 -11.16
C GLU A 180 10.66 6.18 -9.94
N GLY A 181 10.14 5.88 -8.74
CA GLY A 181 10.79 6.22 -7.48
C GLY A 181 10.83 7.72 -7.24
N PHE A 182 9.83 8.46 -7.76
CA PHE A 182 9.75 9.89 -7.55
C PHE A 182 9.56 10.20 -6.06
N ALA A 183 10.56 10.85 -5.46
CA ALA A 183 10.59 11.16 -4.05
C ALA A 183 11.01 12.62 -3.83
N ILE A 184 10.21 13.35 -3.05
CA ILE A 184 10.48 14.74 -2.68
C ILE A 184 11.11 14.76 -1.29
N ALA A 185 12.33 15.29 -1.20
CA ALA A 185 13.04 15.49 0.05
C ALA A 185 13.34 16.99 0.26
N LEU A 186 13.14 17.48 1.49
CA LEU A 186 13.55 18.83 1.86
C LEU A 186 15.08 18.88 1.98
N LYS A 187 15.72 19.79 1.23
CA LYS A 187 17.18 20.02 1.28
C LYS A 187 17.52 21.17 2.23
N SER A 188 16.73 22.24 2.20
CA SER A 188 16.89 23.41 3.07
C SER A 188 15.58 24.18 3.22
N GLY A 189 15.37 24.80 4.37
CA GLY A 189 14.16 25.56 4.70
C GLY A 189 13.59 25.11 6.05
N GLU A 190 12.53 25.77 6.51
CA GLU A 190 11.91 25.43 7.79
C GLU A 190 11.05 24.16 7.67
N GLU A 191 11.34 23.17 8.50
CA GLU A 191 10.66 21.87 8.47
C GLU A 191 9.20 21.98 8.92
N GLY A 192 8.32 21.17 8.35
CA GLY A 192 6.92 21.07 8.75
C GLY A 192 5.97 22.15 8.20
N TRP A 193 6.49 23.19 7.54
CA TRP A 193 5.67 24.24 6.93
C TRP A 193 4.96 23.79 5.65
N ILE A 194 5.60 22.97 4.83
CA ILE A 194 5.10 22.58 3.51
C ILE A 194 4.78 21.10 3.49
N SER A 195 3.54 20.79 3.14
CA SER A 195 3.10 19.45 2.77
C SER A 195 3.09 19.30 1.26
N TYR A 196 3.33 18.09 0.78
CA TYR A 196 3.28 17.78 -0.64
C TYR A 196 2.68 16.41 -0.92
N SER A 197 2.04 16.27 -2.08
CA SER A 197 1.45 15.01 -2.53
C SER A 197 2.53 13.96 -2.81
N LYS A 198 2.22 12.69 -2.52
CA LYS A 198 3.11 11.55 -2.77
C LYS A 198 2.59 10.76 -3.96
N ASP A 199 3.39 10.69 -5.01
CA ASP A 199 3.24 9.78 -6.13
C ASP A 199 4.65 9.40 -6.59
N ASP A 200 4.84 8.13 -6.95
CA ASP A 200 6.13 7.58 -7.30
C ASP A 200 6.29 7.27 -8.79
N TYR A 201 5.24 7.50 -9.59
CA TYR A 201 5.16 7.03 -10.97
C TYR A 201 4.62 8.09 -11.95
N ILE A 202 5.36 8.31 -13.02
CA ILE A 202 4.94 9.09 -14.18
C ILE A 202 5.03 8.20 -15.42
N PRO A 203 3.92 7.93 -16.12
CA PRO A 203 3.93 7.03 -17.28
C PRO A 203 4.74 7.63 -18.44
N PRO A 204 5.23 6.80 -19.38
CA PRO A 204 6.00 7.29 -20.52
C PRO A 204 5.19 8.27 -21.36
N GLY A 205 5.75 9.47 -21.62
CA GLY A 205 5.09 10.55 -22.35
C GLY A 205 3.95 11.24 -21.58
N GLY A 206 3.75 10.88 -20.31
CA GLY A 206 2.70 11.43 -19.46
C GLY A 206 3.21 12.49 -18.50
N SER A 207 2.27 13.04 -17.73
CA SER A 207 2.56 14.05 -16.71
C SER A 207 1.79 13.77 -15.42
N LYS A 208 2.32 14.30 -14.32
CA LYS A 208 1.73 14.20 -12.99
C LYS A 208 1.81 15.55 -12.26
N ASN A 209 0.75 15.86 -11.52
CA ASN A 209 0.64 17.06 -10.71
C ASN A 209 1.04 16.75 -9.27
N TYR A 210 1.96 17.54 -8.73
CA TYR A 210 2.38 17.51 -7.34
C TYR A 210 1.95 18.80 -6.65
N SER A 211 1.03 18.69 -5.69
CA SER A 211 0.59 19.84 -4.90
C SER A 211 1.63 20.14 -3.82
N PHE A 212 2.02 21.40 -3.68
CA PHE A 212 2.79 21.95 -2.59
C PHE A 212 1.90 22.93 -1.82
N ARG A 213 1.56 22.58 -0.58
CA ARG A 213 0.73 23.40 0.29
C ARG A 213 1.51 23.84 1.52
N VAL A 214 1.63 25.15 1.70
CA VAL A 214 2.24 25.76 2.88
C VAL A 214 1.18 26.06 3.94
N TYR A 215 1.56 25.82 5.18
CA TYR A 215 0.83 26.14 6.40
C TYR A 215 1.70 27.07 7.22
N LEU A 216 1.17 28.23 7.61
CA LEU A 216 1.88 29.18 8.46
C LEU A 216 1.89 28.68 9.92
N PRO A 217 3.06 28.36 10.51
CA PRO A 217 3.12 28.02 11.92
C PRO A 217 2.87 29.22 12.81
N GLN A 218 2.42 28.97 14.04
CA GLN A 218 2.01 30.02 14.97
C GLN A 218 3.16 30.91 15.46
N ASP A 219 4.39 30.38 15.43
CA ASP A 219 5.65 31.01 15.82
C ASP A 219 6.46 31.52 14.62
N ALA A 220 5.90 31.45 13.42
CA ALA A 220 6.55 31.94 12.21
C ALA A 220 6.99 33.40 12.33
N THR A 221 8.22 33.67 11.92
CA THR A 221 8.71 35.03 11.76
C THR A 221 8.26 35.63 10.43
N ILE A 222 8.06 36.94 10.43
CA ILE A 222 7.69 37.73 9.25
C ILE A 222 8.87 37.72 8.27
N GLY A 223 8.58 37.87 6.98
CA GLY A 223 9.60 37.95 5.96
C GLY A 223 9.48 36.85 4.92
N GLU A 224 10.40 36.87 3.97
CA GLU A 224 10.43 35.91 2.89
C GLU A 224 10.99 34.59 3.41
N LYS A 225 10.23 33.51 3.21
CA LYS A 225 10.64 32.15 3.54
C LYS A 225 10.94 31.40 2.27
N LYS A 226 12.03 30.64 2.27
CA LYS A 226 12.52 29.89 1.12
C LYS A 226 12.78 28.45 1.51
N TRP A 227 12.38 27.55 0.63
CA TRP A 227 12.68 26.13 0.69
C TRP A 227 13.36 25.71 -0.60
N VAL A 228 14.21 24.69 -0.50
CA VAL A 228 14.75 23.97 -1.64
C VAL A 228 14.43 22.51 -1.42
N PHE A 229 13.72 21.92 -2.37
CA PHE A 229 13.40 20.50 -2.38
C PHE A 229 14.23 19.80 -3.44
N ARG A 230 14.74 18.62 -3.10
CA ARG A 230 15.40 17.71 -4.02
C ARG A 230 14.40 16.63 -4.42
N LEU A 231 14.14 16.55 -5.72
CA LEU A 231 13.29 15.56 -6.37
C LEU A 231 14.20 14.45 -6.86
N ASN A 232 14.14 13.29 -6.23
CA ASN A 232 14.93 12.12 -6.60
C ASN A 232 14.06 11.16 -7.42
N THR A 233 14.69 10.46 -8.35
CA THR A 233 14.08 9.39 -9.16
C THR A 233 15.08 8.26 -9.28
N ASN A 234 14.62 7.05 -9.65
CA ASN A 234 15.51 5.90 -9.81
C ASN A 234 16.52 6.11 -10.95
N TYR A 235 16.07 6.69 -12.07
CA TYR A 235 16.87 6.76 -13.30
C TYR A 235 16.82 8.10 -14.04
N ALA A 236 15.80 8.96 -13.84
CA ALA A 236 15.68 10.25 -14.53
C ALA A 236 16.56 11.36 -13.91
N GLY A 237 17.45 10.98 -12.98
CA GLY A 237 18.30 11.90 -12.23
C GLY A 237 17.57 12.63 -11.10
N ALA A 238 18.29 13.54 -10.45
CA ALA A 238 17.73 14.40 -9.42
C ALA A 238 17.54 15.83 -9.95
N ARG A 239 16.47 16.49 -9.52
CA ARG A 239 16.19 17.90 -9.80
C ARG A 239 15.99 18.66 -8.50
N GLU A 240 16.21 19.97 -8.53
CA GLU A 240 15.91 20.85 -7.41
C GLU A 240 14.78 21.79 -7.79
N VAL A 241 13.85 21.99 -6.87
CA VAL A 241 12.77 22.98 -6.98
C VAL A 241 12.82 23.89 -5.77
N ALA A 242 12.90 25.19 -6.00
CA ALA A 242 12.78 26.17 -4.94
C ALA A 242 11.30 26.44 -4.67
N ALA A 243 10.95 26.77 -3.43
CA ALA A 243 9.64 27.34 -3.10
C ALA A 243 9.84 28.58 -2.25
N LYS A 244 8.99 29.59 -2.41
CA LYS A 244 9.01 30.78 -1.58
C LYS A 244 7.61 31.21 -1.17
N VAL A 245 7.50 31.81 0.02
CA VAL A 245 6.28 32.48 0.49
C VAL A 245 6.65 33.75 1.27
N MET A 246 5.79 34.75 1.21
CA MET A 246 5.93 35.98 1.99
C MET A 246 5.00 35.92 3.20
N VAL A 247 5.56 35.93 4.41
CA VAL A 247 4.79 36.08 5.65
C VAL A 247 4.66 37.56 5.97
N TYR A 248 3.44 38.05 6.17
CA TYR A 248 3.15 39.46 6.46
C TYR A 248 2.09 39.63 7.55
N PHE A 249 1.90 40.86 8.02
CA PHE A 249 0.81 41.22 8.94
C PHE A 249 -0.36 41.86 8.20
N PRO A 250 -1.61 41.67 8.67
CA PRO A 250 -2.75 42.39 8.11
C PRO A 250 -2.58 43.91 8.27
N GLY A 251 -3.34 44.69 7.50
CA GLY A 251 -3.31 46.15 7.62
C GLY A 251 -3.88 46.61 8.97
N ILE A 252 -3.41 47.76 9.50
CA ILE A 252 -3.89 48.31 10.79
C ILE A 252 -5.41 48.51 10.78
N GLU A 253 -5.99 49.00 9.68
CA GLU A 253 -7.43 49.21 9.58
C GLU A 253 -8.23 47.89 9.56
N GLU A 254 -7.71 46.85 8.90
CA GLU A 254 -8.31 45.51 8.92
C GLU A 254 -8.24 44.92 10.34
N ALA A 255 -7.11 45.12 11.02
CA ALA A 255 -6.91 44.69 12.39
C ALA A 255 -7.88 45.36 13.37
N LEU A 256 -8.08 46.68 13.23
CA LEU A 256 -9.04 47.45 14.01
C LEU A 256 -10.48 47.06 13.72
N ALA A 257 -10.84 46.85 12.44
CA ALA A 257 -12.17 46.41 12.06
C ALA A 257 -12.53 45.07 12.72
N TYR A 258 -11.60 44.12 12.75
CA TYR A 258 -11.79 42.84 13.44
C TYR A 258 -12.05 43.04 14.94
N LEU A 259 -11.19 43.78 15.66
CA LEU A 259 -11.35 43.96 17.11
C LEU A 259 -12.63 44.71 17.47
N ARG A 260 -13.01 45.72 16.68
CA ARG A 260 -14.26 46.48 16.89
C ARG A 260 -15.51 45.64 16.61
N GLY A 261 -15.43 44.69 15.67
CA GLY A 261 -16.49 43.73 15.41
C GLY A 261 -16.58 42.61 16.44
N LYS A 262 -15.58 42.46 17.32
CA LYS A 262 -15.57 41.45 18.37
C LYS A 262 -16.21 41.97 19.65
N GLY A 263 -17.23 41.24 20.12
CA GLY A 263 -17.84 41.46 21.42
C GLY A 263 -17.05 40.82 22.55
N GLN A 264 -17.49 41.07 23.79
CA GLN A 264 -17.00 40.37 24.96
C GLN A 264 -17.23 38.87 24.83
N ILE A 265 -16.23 38.05 25.17
CA ILE A 265 -16.37 36.61 25.31
C ILE A 265 -17.28 36.33 26.51
N THR A 266 -18.39 35.64 26.29
CA THR A 266 -19.37 35.29 27.34
C THR A 266 -18.69 34.55 28.49
N GLY A 267 -18.92 35.01 29.72
CA GLY A 267 -18.33 34.44 30.94
C GLY A 267 -16.94 34.98 31.30
N TYR A 268 -16.31 35.82 30.46
CA TYR A 268 -14.96 36.36 30.70
C TYR A 268 -14.95 37.89 30.50
N ALA A 269 -15.20 38.65 31.56
CA ALA A 269 -15.25 40.12 31.52
C ALA A 269 -13.92 40.77 31.07
N GLU A 270 -12.80 40.13 31.41
CA GLU A 270 -11.44 40.54 31.06
C GLU A 270 -11.22 40.57 29.54
N SER A 271 -12.04 39.85 28.77
CA SER A 271 -11.96 39.86 27.29
C SER A 271 -12.27 41.25 26.71
N SER A 272 -13.15 42.04 27.34
CA SER A 272 -13.39 43.45 26.96
C SER A 272 -12.16 44.32 27.17
N HIS A 273 -11.39 44.08 28.24
CA HIS A 273 -10.12 44.78 28.48
C HIS A 273 -9.05 44.35 27.48
N LEU A 274 -8.93 43.05 27.17
CA LEU A 274 -8.00 42.55 26.14
C LEU A 274 -8.27 43.19 24.77
N ILE A 275 -9.54 43.19 24.34
CA ILE A 275 -9.97 43.78 23.06
C ILE A 275 -9.74 45.30 23.08
N GLY A 276 -10.16 45.99 24.14
CA GLY A 276 -10.02 47.44 24.28
C GLY A 276 -8.56 47.92 24.30
N ASN A 277 -7.70 47.25 25.07
CA ASN A 277 -6.28 47.58 25.16
C ASN A 277 -5.55 47.32 23.84
N THR A 278 -5.85 46.21 23.16
CA THR A 278 -5.26 45.90 21.84
C THR A 278 -5.75 46.87 20.77
N THR A 279 -7.02 47.30 20.85
CA THR A 279 -7.58 48.34 19.96
C THR A 279 -6.87 49.67 20.18
N ALA A 280 -6.72 50.10 21.43
CA ALA A 280 -6.01 51.33 21.76
C ALA A 280 -4.53 51.28 21.32
N LEU A 281 -3.88 50.12 21.45
CA LEU A 281 -2.52 49.88 20.96
C LEU A 281 -2.42 50.10 19.44
N LEU A 282 -3.35 49.53 18.66
CA LEU A 282 -3.39 49.70 17.21
C LEU A 282 -3.74 51.13 16.78
N GLU A 283 -4.62 51.83 17.49
CA GLU A 283 -4.91 53.24 17.22
C GLU A 283 -3.69 54.13 17.45
N LYS A 284 -2.93 53.87 18.53
CA LYS A 284 -1.70 54.60 18.84
C LYS A 284 -0.56 54.27 17.89
N LEU A 285 -0.61 53.13 17.21
CA LEU A 285 0.34 52.78 16.16
C LEU A 285 0.14 53.61 14.88
N LYS A 286 -1.06 54.22 14.67
CA LYS A 286 -1.31 55.04 13.48
C LYS A 286 -0.34 56.22 13.42
N GLY A 287 0.34 56.37 12.29
CA GLY A 287 1.33 57.43 12.08
C GLY A 287 2.75 57.09 12.58
N VAL A 288 2.96 55.93 13.20
CA VAL A 288 4.29 55.41 13.50
C VAL A 288 4.92 54.89 12.21
N ALA A 289 6.08 55.40 11.83
CA ALA A 289 6.80 54.99 10.61
C ALA A 289 7.85 53.88 10.87
N GLU A 290 8.20 53.64 12.13
CA GLU A 290 9.23 52.68 12.50
C GLU A 290 8.73 51.24 12.30
N THR A 291 9.31 50.55 11.31
CA THR A 291 8.90 49.19 10.91
C THR A 291 9.00 48.16 12.03
N ARG A 292 10.01 48.28 12.91
CA ARG A 292 10.19 47.37 14.05
C ARG A 292 9.05 47.52 15.06
N THR A 293 8.70 48.75 15.42
CA THR A 293 7.58 49.05 16.33
C THR A 293 6.24 48.57 15.77
N ILE A 294 5.99 48.79 14.48
CA ILE A 294 4.82 48.24 13.76
C ILE A 294 4.81 46.70 13.89
N ALA A 295 5.93 46.05 13.62
CA ALA A 295 6.00 44.59 13.66
C ALA A 295 5.73 44.03 15.08
N MET A 296 6.26 44.67 16.12
CA MET A 296 6.04 44.23 17.51
C MET A 296 4.57 44.39 17.93
N VAL A 297 3.96 45.54 17.62
CA VAL A 297 2.53 45.76 17.90
C VAL A 297 1.64 44.78 17.11
N MET A 298 1.96 44.54 15.84
CA MET A 298 1.20 43.57 15.05
C MET A 298 1.40 42.13 15.52
N SER A 299 2.55 41.80 16.13
CA SER A 299 2.73 40.51 16.82
C SER A 299 1.79 40.38 18.03
N VAL A 300 1.63 41.45 18.82
CA VAL A 300 0.65 41.48 19.92
C VAL A 300 -0.77 41.34 19.39
N TYR A 301 -1.15 42.08 18.34
CA TYR A 301 -2.48 41.97 17.73
C TYR A 301 -2.78 40.56 17.20
N THR A 302 -1.86 39.98 16.42
CA THR A 302 -2.04 38.63 15.87
C THR A 302 -2.15 37.60 16.99
N GLY A 303 -1.30 37.71 18.01
CA GLY A 303 -1.43 36.94 19.24
C GLY A 303 -2.79 37.10 19.92
N THR A 304 -3.29 38.33 20.09
CA THR A 304 -4.63 38.60 20.66
C THR A 304 -5.74 37.96 19.84
N ARG A 305 -5.71 38.11 18.51
CA ARG A 305 -6.72 37.54 17.62
C ARG A 305 -6.74 36.02 17.70
N THR A 306 -5.59 35.38 17.53
CA THR A 306 -5.46 33.92 17.62
C THR A 306 -5.83 33.42 19.01
N PHE A 307 -5.48 34.16 20.06
CA PHE A 307 -5.90 33.87 21.43
C PHE A 307 -7.43 33.86 21.57
N ILE A 308 -8.10 34.95 21.17
CA ILE A 308 -9.57 35.08 21.23
C ILE A 308 -10.24 33.92 20.48
N THR A 309 -9.80 33.64 19.25
CA THR A 309 -10.38 32.55 18.44
C THR A 309 -10.24 31.20 19.10
N ASN A 310 -9.07 30.85 19.65
CA ASN A 310 -8.89 29.57 20.32
C ASN A 310 -9.63 29.49 21.67
N ILE A 311 -9.78 30.62 22.38
CA ILE A 311 -10.62 30.65 23.59
C ILE A 311 -12.10 30.43 23.25
N GLU A 312 -12.62 31.08 22.22
CA GLU A 312 -13.98 30.86 21.72
C GLU A 312 -14.17 29.39 21.28
N GLU A 313 -13.19 28.81 20.56
CA GLU A 313 -13.20 27.40 20.16
C GLU A 313 -13.20 26.45 21.35
N ALA A 314 -12.42 26.75 22.41
CA ALA A 314 -12.41 25.94 23.63
C ALA A 314 -13.78 25.94 24.32
N ILE A 315 -14.43 27.11 24.42
CA ILE A 315 -15.76 27.26 25.01
C ILE A 315 -16.82 26.54 24.16
N GLN A 316 -16.79 26.72 22.85
CA GLN A 316 -17.72 26.05 21.93
C GLN A 316 -17.55 24.53 21.98
N SER A 317 -16.31 24.03 21.93
CA SER A 317 -16.00 22.60 21.99
C SER A 317 -16.48 21.95 23.29
N GLN A 318 -16.47 22.70 24.39
CA GLN A 318 -17.04 22.25 25.66
C GLN A 318 -18.57 22.06 25.55
N SER A 319 -19.28 22.99 24.90
CA SER A 319 -20.74 22.89 24.72
C SER A 319 -21.18 21.77 23.77
N GLU A 320 -20.32 21.37 22.83
CA GLU A 320 -20.58 20.31 21.84
C GLU A 320 -20.09 18.92 22.28
N ASP A 321 -19.67 18.75 23.55
CA ASP A 321 -19.04 17.54 24.12
C ASP A 321 -17.79 17.06 23.34
N LYS A 322 -17.13 17.96 22.61
CA LYS A 322 -15.87 17.71 21.89
C LYS A 322 -14.69 18.00 22.80
N ILE A 323 -14.65 17.36 23.97
CA ILE A 323 -13.66 17.63 25.04
C ILE A 323 -12.21 17.46 24.58
N TYR A 324 -11.98 16.61 23.58
CA TYR A 324 -10.68 16.50 22.90
C TYR A 324 -10.23 17.88 22.35
N GLN A 325 -11.09 18.59 21.65
CA GLN A 325 -10.74 19.87 21.00
C GLN A 325 -10.51 20.99 22.02
N VAL A 326 -11.14 20.92 23.20
CA VAL A 326 -10.94 21.88 24.29
C VAL A 326 -9.46 21.98 24.69
N GLY A 327 -8.80 20.85 24.92
CA GLY A 327 -7.40 20.85 25.35
C GLY A 327 -6.44 21.42 24.30
N ASP A 328 -6.64 21.12 23.02
CA ASP A 328 -5.83 21.68 21.93
C ASP A 328 -6.03 23.19 21.80
N ALA A 329 -7.28 23.64 21.86
CA ALA A 329 -7.61 25.06 21.79
C ALA A 329 -6.98 25.84 22.95
N VAL A 330 -7.01 25.30 24.17
CA VAL A 330 -6.32 25.91 25.34
C VAL A 330 -4.81 25.98 25.16
N ILE A 331 -4.18 24.93 24.65
CA ILE A 331 -2.73 24.92 24.38
C ILE A 331 -2.38 25.98 23.31
N LYS A 332 -3.14 26.03 22.20
CA LYS A 332 -2.96 27.03 21.14
C LYS A 332 -3.18 28.46 21.64
N ALA A 333 -4.16 28.68 22.52
CA ALA A 333 -4.36 29.96 23.18
C ALA A 333 -3.12 30.36 23.99
N ARG A 334 -2.52 29.43 24.75
CA ARG A 334 -1.28 29.73 25.50
C ARG A 334 -0.12 30.10 24.59
N THR A 335 0.07 29.39 23.50
CA THR A 335 1.11 29.72 22.49
C THR A 335 0.91 31.12 21.94
N SER A 336 -0.35 31.49 21.65
CA SER A 336 -0.71 32.83 21.17
C SER A 336 -0.41 33.92 22.22
N LEU A 337 -0.69 33.63 23.49
CA LEU A 337 -0.35 34.51 24.61
C LEU A 337 1.17 34.68 24.78
N ASN A 338 1.96 33.61 24.63
CA ASN A 338 3.41 33.70 24.65
C ASN A 338 3.94 34.57 23.51
N ARG A 339 3.31 34.51 22.33
CA ARG A 339 3.63 35.42 21.22
C ARG A 339 3.33 36.88 21.55
N MET A 340 2.20 37.15 22.23
CA MET A 340 1.90 38.50 22.73
C MET A 340 3.00 38.99 23.69
N LYS A 341 3.48 38.12 24.60
CA LYS A 341 4.58 38.44 25.52
C LYS A 341 5.87 38.79 24.79
N VAL A 342 6.27 37.99 23.81
CA VAL A 342 7.46 38.28 23.00
C VAL A 342 7.33 39.62 22.27
N GLY A 343 6.17 39.89 21.67
CA GLY A 343 5.91 41.20 21.04
C GLY A 343 5.98 42.36 22.03
N ASN A 344 5.46 42.16 23.24
CA ASN A 344 5.47 43.14 24.32
C ASN A 344 6.87 43.42 24.87
N GLU A 345 7.67 42.38 25.14
CA GLU A 345 9.02 42.50 25.72
C GLU A 345 10.01 43.20 24.77
N ASN A 346 9.78 43.09 23.46
CA ASN A 346 10.61 43.71 22.43
C ASN A 346 10.11 45.09 21.99
N LEU A 347 9.08 45.64 22.64
CA LEU A 347 8.52 46.95 22.34
C LEU A 347 9.24 48.04 23.14
N GLU A 348 10.02 48.88 22.46
CA GLU A 348 10.85 49.90 23.10
C GLU A 348 10.03 51.14 23.53
N ASP A 349 8.93 51.44 22.83
CA ASP A 349 8.04 52.56 23.16
C ASP A 349 7.24 52.26 24.44
N LYS A 350 7.53 52.98 25.52
CA LYS A 350 6.87 52.82 26.84
C LYS A 350 5.37 53.13 26.82
N ASN A 351 4.92 54.04 25.96
CA ASN A 351 3.50 54.40 25.85
C ASN A 351 2.73 53.25 25.18
N LEU A 352 3.27 52.68 24.10
CA LEU A 352 2.70 51.48 23.48
C LEU A 352 2.83 50.26 24.41
N GLY A 353 3.95 50.15 25.13
CA GLY A 353 4.21 49.12 26.13
C GLY A 353 3.16 49.07 27.23
N THR A 354 2.57 50.21 27.63
CA THR A 354 1.51 50.23 28.64
C THR A 354 0.26 49.46 28.19
N TYR A 355 -0.19 49.68 26.95
CA TYR A 355 -1.34 48.97 26.39
C TYR A 355 -1.03 47.50 26.12
N SER A 356 0.16 47.22 25.59
CA SER A 356 0.61 45.86 25.31
C SER A 356 0.71 45.00 26.58
N ASN A 357 1.31 45.54 27.67
CA ASN A 357 1.36 44.88 28.98
C ASN A 357 -0.05 44.60 29.53
N ALA A 358 -0.95 45.58 29.41
CA ALA A 358 -2.32 45.42 29.86
C ALA A 358 -3.10 44.37 29.04
N SER A 359 -2.84 44.25 27.73
CA SER A 359 -3.38 43.16 26.90
C SER A 359 -2.86 41.79 27.34
N VAL A 360 -1.55 41.64 27.54
CA VAL A 360 -0.96 40.37 28.02
C VAL A 360 -1.56 39.96 29.37
N ALA A 361 -1.64 40.89 30.32
CA ALA A 361 -2.21 40.62 31.65
C ALA A 361 -3.69 40.19 31.58
N SER A 362 -4.49 40.83 30.72
CA SER A 362 -5.88 40.42 30.50
C SER A 362 -5.98 39.02 29.89
N ALA A 363 -5.14 38.70 28.89
CA ALA A 363 -5.10 37.37 28.29
C ALA A 363 -4.72 36.29 29.32
N GLU A 364 -3.79 36.56 30.24
CA GLU A 364 -3.44 35.63 31.32
C GLU A 364 -4.60 35.36 32.27
N LYS A 365 -5.33 36.41 32.67
CA LYS A 365 -6.52 36.28 33.53
C LYS A 365 -7.64 35.47 32.89
N ILE A 366 -7.77 35.54 31.56
CA ILE A 366 -8.74 34.72 30.80
C ILE A 366 -8.25 33.28 30.69
N TRP A 367 -6.98 33.07 30.34
CA TRP A 367 -6.45 31.75 30.04
C TRP A 367 -6.39 30.83 31.27
N ASN A 368 -5.97 31.35 32.42
CA ASN A 368 -5.75 30.54 33.63
C ASN A 368 -7.02 29.77 34.08
N PRO A 369 -8.20 30.41 34.27
CA PRO A 369 -9.43 29.69 34.64
C PRO A 369 -9.87 28.68 33.58
N ILE A 370 -9.74 29.01 32.30
CA ILE A 370 -10.12 28.12 31.19
C ILE A 370 -9.22 26.89 31.17
N ALA A 371 -7.91 27.07 31.36
CA ALA A 371 -6.97 25.96 31.44
C ALA A 371 -7.27 25.03 32.61
N GLN A 372 -7.62 25.58 33.77
CA GLN A 372 -8.03 24.79 34.94
C GLN A 372 -9.34 24.03 34.68
N ASN A 373 -10.34 24.66 34.07
CA ASN A 373 -11.58 23.98 33.70
C ASN A 373 -11.35 22.87 32.66
N ALA A 374 -10.50 23.12 31.66
CA ALA A 374 -10.12 22.12 30.67
C ALA A 374 -9.44 20.90 31.30
N LEU A 375 -8.59 21.11 32.31
CA LEU A 375 -7.96 20.01 33.07
C LEU A 375 -9.00 19.15 33.79
N LEU A 376 -10.03 19.75 34.40
CA LEU A 376 -11.11 19.00 35.06
C LEU A 376 -11.90 18.13 34.06
N LEU A 377 -12.27 18.71 32.92
CA LEU A 377 -13.00 18.00 31.87
C LEU A 377 -12.17 16.85 31.26
N LEU A 378 -10.88 17.10 31.03
CA LEU A 378 -9.96 16.08 30.54
C LEU A 378 -9.78 14.95 31.55
N ASP A 379 -9.67 15.26 32.85
CA ASP A 379 -9.54 14.24 33.91
C ASP A 379 -10.79 13.37 34.03
N GLU A 380 -11.98 13.98 33.96
CA GLU A 380 -13.26 13.26 33.96
C GLU A 380 -13.35 12.28 32.79
N LYS A 381 -13.08 12.74 31.56
CA LYS A 381 -13.12 11.90 30.36
C LYS A 381 -12.01 10.85 30.36
N ALA A 382 -10.81 11.18 30.85
CA ALA A 382 -9.73 10.21 31.00
C ALA A 382 -10.12 9.10 31.97
N SER A 383 -10.73 9.46 33.11
CA SER A 383 -11.20 8.49 34.10
C SER A 383 -12.31 7.59 33.55
N ALA A 384 -13.28 8.15 32.81
CA ALA A 384 -14.36 7.38 32.20
C ALA A 384 -13.89 6.43 31.08
N SER A 385 -12.84 6.81 30.34
CA SER A 385 -12.30 6.03 29.22
C SER A 385 -11.17 5.06 29.61
N ARG A 386 -10.66 5.16 30.84
CA ARG A 386 -9.40 4.50 31.27
C ARG A 386 -9.33 3.02 30.95
N ASP A 387 -10.41 2.28 31.19
CA ASP A 387 -10.43 0.82 31.05
C ASP A 387 -11.08 0.34 29.74
N SER A 388 -11.61 1.28 28.95
CA SER A 388 -12.41 1.01 27.75
C SER A 388 -11.79 1.56 26.47
N ASN A 389 -10.88 2.53 26.54
CA ASN A 389 -10.23 3.12 25.37
C ASN A 389 -8.85 3.72 25.70
N TYR A 390 -7.82 2.89 25.70
CA TYR A 390 -6.45 3.29 26.05
C TYR A 390 -5.89 4.40 25.15
N LYS A 391 -6.25 4.40 23.86
CA LYS A 391 -5.81 5.40 22.89
C LYS A 391 -6.33 6.80 23.22
N PHE A 392 -7.62 6.96 23.48
CA PHE A 392 -8.17 8.26 23.87
C PHE A 392 -7.68 8.70 25.25
N THR A 393 -7.62 7.78 26.23
CA THR A 393 -7.10 8.10 27.56
C THR A 393 -5.66 8.61 27.51
N SER A 394 -4.79 7.97 26.73
CA SER A 394 -3.42 8.44 26.50
C SER A 394 -3.38 9.89 25.99
N LEU A 395 -4.22 10.20 25.00
CA LEU A 395 -4.28 11.55 24.42
C LEU A 395 -4.77 12.61 25.43
N TYR A 396 -5.72 12.25 26.31
CA TYR A 396 -6.14 13.14 27.39
C TYR A 396 -4.99 13.41 28.37
N TYR A 397 -4.28 12.37 28.83
CA TYR A 397 -3.13 12.54 29.71
C TYR A 397 -1.99 13.32 29.08
N LYS A 398 -1.72 13.13 27.79
CA LYS A 398 -0.74 13.93 27.04
C LYS A 398 -1.04 15.43 27.13
N ARG A 399 -2.31 15.81 26.94
CA ARG A 399 -2.71 17.22 27.02
C ARG A 399 -2.70 17.77 28.42
N MET A 400 -3.17 17.00 29.40
CA MET A 400 -3.08 17.39 30.80
C MET A 400 -1.63 17.67 31.18
N SER A 401 -0.72 16.76 30.82
CA SER A 401 0.72 16.94 30.99
C SER A 401 1.22 18.26 30.39
N THR A 402 0.83 18.57 29.15
CA THR A 402 1.18 19.83 28.47
C THR A 402 0.60 21.04 29.18
N ILE A 403 -0.69 21.03 29.55
CA ILE A 403 -1.35 22.17 30.20
C ILE A 403 -0.74 22.42 31.59
N TYR A 404 -0.44 21.39 32.38
CA TYR A 404 0.27 21.55 33.65
C TYR A 404 1.67 22.13 33.47
N ALA A 405 2.43 21.71 32.45
CA ALA A 405 3.71 22.32 32.13
C ALA A 405 3.56 23.81 31.80
N LEU A 406 2.52 24.19 31.04
CA LEU A 406 2.22 25.57 30.65
C LEU A 406 1.76 26.45 31.83
N LEU A 407 1.16 25.84 32.85
CA LEU A 407 0.82 26.46 34.14
C LEU A 407 2.03 26.55 35.10
N GLY A 408 3.16 25.92 34.76
CA GLY A 408 4.36 25.88 35.61
C GLY A 408 4.36 24.78 36.68
N ASP A 409 3.43 23.83 36.63
CA ASP A 409 3.39 22.68 37.54
C ASP A 409 4.12 21.48 36.93
N SER A 410 5.45 21.48 37.06
CA SER A 410 6.30 20.41 36.52
C SER A 410 6.01 19.04 37.14
N LYS A 411 5.63 19.00 38.42
CA LYS A 411 5.33 17.76 39.14
C LYS A 411 4.09 17.08 38.56
N LYS A 412 3.00 17.84 38.38
CA LYS A 412 1.78 17.31 37.75
C LYS A 412 2.00 16.98 36.29
N SER A 413 2.78 17.78 35.57
CA SER A 413 3.15 17.48 34.18
C SER A 413 3.82 16.11 34.06
N GLU A 414 4.84 15.85 34.88
CA GLU A 414 5.54 14.57 34.89
C GLU A 414 4.63 13.39 35.30
N GLU A 415 3.74 13.61 36.28
CA GLU A 415 2.74 12.62 36.70
C GLU A 415 1.87 12.17 35.51
N TYR A 416 1.29 13.11 34.77
CA TYR A 416 0.44 12.79 33.62
C TYR A 416 1.22 12.27 32.41
N SER A 417 2.48 12.68 32.23
CA SER A 417 3.36 12.07 31.22
C SER A 417 3.64 10.59 31.51
N LYS A 418 3.78 10.20 32.78
CA LYS A 418 3.90 8.78 33.17
C LYS A 418 2.61 8.01 32.88
N ARG A 419 1.46 8.56 33.27
CA ARG A 419 0.15 7.94 32.98
C ARG A 419 -0.13 7.80 31.48
N GLN A 420 0.30 8.77 30.67
CA GLN A 420 0.25 8.66 29.20
C GLN A 420 1.03 7.43 28.73
N LYS A 421 2.28 7.25 29.17
CA LYS A 421 3.11 6.09 28.78
C LYS A 421 2.51 4.76 29.24
N GLU A 422 1.91 4.72 30.42
CA GLU A 422 1.18 3.54 30.90
C GLU A 422 0.04 3.16 29.93
N MET A 423 -0.74 4.14 29.45
CA MET A 423 -1.81 3.90 28.49
C MET A 423 -1.29 3.53 27.09
N GLU A 424 -0.18 4.11 26.64
CA GLU A 424 0.48 3.73 25.38
C GLU A 424 0.96 2.28 25.42
N ASN A 425 1.54 1.84 26.55
CA ASN A 425 1.95 0.46 26.75
C ASN A 425 0.75 -0.49 26.81
N ALA A 426 -0.33 -0.09 27.49
CA ALA A 426 -1.57 -0.86 27.55
C ALA A 426 -2.21 -1.01 26.15
N TYR A 427 -2.23 0.07 25.36
CA TYR A 427 -2.64 0.05 23.96
C TYR A 427 -1.82 -0.94 23.13
N ALA A 428 -0.48 -0.81 23.17
CA ALA A 428 0.40 -1.68 22.40
C ALA A 428 0.23 -3.17 22.78
N SER A 429 0.10 -3.44 24.08
CA SER A 429 -0.14 -4.79 24.59
C SER A 429 -1.50 -5.34 24.16
N ALA A 430 -2.55 -4.52 24.21
CA ALA A 430 -3.90 -4.93 23.79
C ALA A 430 -3.93 -5.27 22.29
N VAL A 431 -3.34 -4.43 21.43
CA VAL A 431 -3.27 -4.68 19.98
C VAL A 431 -2.44 -5.94 19.69
N SER A 432 -1.27 -6.09 20.31
CA SER A 432 -0.43 -7.29 20.12
C SER A 432 -1.17 -8.57 20.51
N ASN A 433 -1.79 -8.58 21.70
CA ASN A 433 -2.54 -9.73 22.18
C ASN A 433 -3.79 -10.02 21.32
N ALA A 434 -4.42 -8.99 20.77
CA ALA A 434 -5.55 -9.15 19.85
C ALA A 434 -5.11 -9.84 18.55
N ILE A 435 -3.97 -9.43 17.99
CA ILE A 435 -3.37 -10.05 16.80
C ILE A 435 -3.00 -11.51 17.09
N ASP A 436 -2.38 -11.79 18.24
CA ASP A 436 -2.03 -13.15 18.63
C ASP A 436 -3.26 -14.05 18.77
N ASN A 437 -4.33 -13.54 19.40
CA ASN A 437 -5.60 -14.25 19.50
C ASN A 437 -6.22 -14.50 18.11
N LYS A 438 -6.19 -13.52 17.21
CA LYS A 438 -6.66 -13.66 15.83
C LYS A 438 -5.89 -14.74 15.07
N ASN A 439 -4.56 -14.71 15.10
CA ASN A 439 -3.70 -15.68 14.45
C ASN A 439 -3.92 -17.10 14.99
N GLN A 440 -4.07 -17.22 16.30
CA GLN A 440 -4.41 -18.49 16.92
C GLN A 440 -5.81 -18.96 16.52
N ALA A 441 -6.81 -18.08 16.44
CA ALA A 441 -8.15 -18.41 15.99
C ALA A 441 -8.16 -18.94 14.56
N GLU A 442 -7.39 -18.33 13.66
CA GLU A 442 -7.21 -18.80 12.28
C GLU A 442 -6.58 -20.18 12.23
N LYS A 443 -5.56 -20.43 13.06
CA LYS A 443 -4.93 -21.75 13.19
C LYS A 443 -5.91 -22.83 13.65
N GLU A 444 -6.78 -22.52 14.62
CA GLU A 444 -7.83 -23.47 15.05
C GLU A 444 -8.77 -23.82 13.88
N LEU A 445 -9.15 -22.84 13.05
CA LEU A 445 -9.99 -23.09 11.87
C LEU A 445 -9.28 -23.90 10.81
N GLU A 446 -8.01 -23.62 10.54
CA GLU A 446 -7.21 -24.39 9.59
C GLU A 446 -7.11 -25.86 10.02
N ASP A 447 -6.86 -26.11 11.31
CA ASP A 447 -6.82 -27.46 11.87
C ASP A 447 -8.18 -28.17 11.79
N ALA A 448 -9.28 -27.43 11.97
CA ALA A 448 -10.62 -27.96 11.76
C ALA A 448 -10.82 -28.37 10.29
N ARG A 449 -10.51 -27.46 9.36
CA ARG A 449 -10.70 -27.65 7.90
C ARG A 449 -9.87 -28.79 7.34
N LYS A 450 -8.69 -29.08 7.89
CA LYS A 450 -7.86 -30.27 7.53
C LYS A 450 -8.57 -31.61 7.73
N LYS A 451 -9.61 -31.66 8.57
CA LYS A 451 -10.42 -32.88 8.83
C LYS A 451 -11.74 -32.90 8.05
N MET A 452 -11.90 -31.97 7.11
CA MET A 452 -13.15 -31.75 6.39
C MET A 452 -12.92 -31.84 4.88
N LEU A 453 -13.95 -32.23 4.16
CA LEU A 453 -13.98 -32.15 2.71
C LEU A 453 -14.59 -30.81 2.29
N HIS A 454 -13.91 -30.10 1.39
CA HIS A 454 -14.40 -28.85 0.82
C HIS A 454 -15.02 -29.11 -0.56
N ILE A 455 -16.29 -28.75 -0.75
CA ILE A 455 -17.02 -28.86 -2.02
C ILE A 455 -17.75 -27.55 -2.27
N GLY A 456 -17.39 -26.84 -3.35
CA GLY A 456 -17.89 -25.49 -3.62
C GLY A 456 -17.50 -24.54 -2.48
N ASP A 457 -18.48 -23.85 -1.90
CA ASP A 457 -18.30 -22.95 -0.75
C ASP A 457 -18.64 -23.62 0.60
N SER A 458 -18.76 -24.95 0.63
CA SER A 458 -19.24 -25.70 1.79
C SER A 458 -18.23 -26.73 2.29
N TYR A 459 -18.18 -26.87 3.62
CA TYR A 459 -17.34 -27.85 4.30
C TYR A 459 -18.17 -28.99 4.89
N PHE A 460 -17.72 -30.22 4.69
CA PHE A 460 -18.41 -31.45 5.10
C PHE A 460 -17.50 -32.32 5.97
N ILE A 461 -18.05 -32.88 7.04
CA ILE A 461 -17.37 -33.87 7.88
C ILE A 461 -17.77 -35.26 7.40
N LEU A 462 -16.86 -35.97 6.74
CA LEU A 462 -17.10 -37.34 6.25
C LEU A 462 -16.74 -38.42 7.27
N ASN A 463 -15.80 -38.14 8.17
CA ASN A 463 -15.42 -39.04 9.24
C ASN A 463 -16.18 -38.67 10.53
N PRO A 464 -17.14 -39.48 10.99
CA PRO A 464 -17.91 -39.19 12.20
C PRO A 464 -17.05 -39.03 13.47
N LEU A 465 -15.91 -39.72 13.54
CA LEU A 465 -14.99 -39.62 14.69
C LEU A 465 -14.26 -38.28 14.76
N ALA A 466 -14.26 -37.49 13.67
CA ALA A 466 -13.66 -36.16 13.64
C ALA A 466 -14.60 -35.04 14.10
N PHE A 467 -15.90 -35.34 14.32
CA PHE A 467 -16.92 -34.33 14.58
C PHE A 467 -16.63 -33.49 15.83
N ASP A 468 -16.36 -34.14 16.97
CA ASP A 468 -16.10 -33.44 18.24
C ASP A 468 -14.85 -32.58 18.17
N PHE A 469 -13.81 -33.07 17.48
CA PHE A 469 -12.59 -32.32 17.23
C PHE A 469 -12.90 -31.04 16.43
N VAL A 470 -13.59 -31.17 15.29
CA VAL A 470 -13.93 -30.03 14.43
C VAL A 470 -14.80 -29.02 15.19
N MET A 471 -15.85 -29.47 15.88
CA MET A 471 -16.74 -28.57 16.65
C MET A 471 -16.01 -27.85 17.79
N SER A 472 -15.08 -28.53 18.47
CA SER A 472 -14.24 -27.92 19.50
C SER A 472 -13.33 -26.83 18.91
N LYS A 473 -12.71 -27.09 17.76
CA LYS A 473 -11.85 -26.14 17.05
C LYS A 473 -12.59 -24.87 16.61
N TYR A 474 -13.77 -24.99 16.00
CA TYR A 474 -14.61 -23.82 15.70
C TYR A 474 -15.01 -23.07 16.98
N GLY A 475 -15.37 -23.77 18.06
CA GLY A 475 -15.71 -23.15 19.34
C GLY A 475 -14.54 -22.36 19.95
N ASN A 476 -13.34 -22.92 19.92
CA ASN A 476 -12.13 -22.26 20.41
C ASN A 476 -11.75 -21.06 19.54
N SER A 477 -11.87 -21.18 18.22
CA SER A 477 -11.63 -20.08 17.29
C SER A 477 -12.54 -18.89 17.57
N ILE A 478 -13.86 -19.13 17.70
CA ILE A 478 -14.84 -18.09 18.02
C ILE A 478 -14.50 -17.37 19.32
N ARG A 479 -14.13 -18.10 20.38
CA ARG A 479 -13.72 -17.50 21.67
C ARG A 479 -12.48 -16.61 21.51
N LYS A 480 -11.46 -17.08 20.78
CA LYS A 480 -10.24 -16.30 20.54
C LYS A 480 -10.53 -15.04 19.73
N TYR A 481 -11.42 -15.11 18.73
CA TYR A 481 -11.87 -13.89 18.05
C TYR A 481 -12.66 -12.95 18.97
N GLN A 482 -13.51 -13.46 19.88
CA GLN A 482 -14.19 -12.62 20.88
C GLN A 482 -13.20 -11.93 21.81
N ASP A 483 -12.17 -12.63 22.27
CA ASP A 483 -11.10 -12.04 23.08
C ASP A 483 -10.35 -10.96 22.29
N ALA A 484 -10.06 -11.20 21.00
CA ALA A 484 -9.45 -10.21 20.11
C ALA A 484 -10.35 -8.97 19.90
N GLU A 485 -11.65 -9.16 19.68
CA GLU A 485 -12.63 -8.08 19.54
C GLU A 485 -12.63 -7.18 20.78
N ILE A 486 -12.69 -7.77 21.98
CA ILE A 486 -12.67 -7.03 23.26
C ILE A 486 -11.36 -6.24 23.39
N LEU A 487 -10.23 -6.84 23.03
CA LEU A 487 -8.92 -6.19 23.11
C LEU A 487 -8.78 -5.03 22.12
N TYR A 488 -9.23 -5.19 20.86
CA TYR A 488 -9.29 -4.09 19.90
C TYR A 488 -10.23 -2.97 20.38
N GLY A 489 -11.38 -3.33 20.95
CA GLY A 489 -12.30 -2.39 21.58
C GLY A 489 -11.63 -1.57 22.68
N LYS A 490 -10.96 -2.23 23.63
CA LYS A 490 -10.19 -1.59 24.71
C LYS A 490 -9.03 -0.74 24.22
N ALA A 491 -8.37 -1.16 23.14
CA ALA A 491 -7.33 -0.36 22.49
C ALA A 491 -7.91 0.92 21.85
N GLY A 492 -9.20 0.93 21.50
CA GLY A 492 -9.84 2.02 20.77
C GLY A 492 -9.77 1.89 19.25
N GLU A 493 -9.53 0.69 18.73
CA GLU A 493 -9.53 0.37 17.29
C GLU A 493 -10.89 -0.20 16.87
N SER A 494 -11.90 0.67 16.77
CA SER A 494 -13.29 0.26 16.51
C SER A 494 -13.47 -0.46 15.17
N SER A 495 -12.75 -0.03 14.13
CA SER A 495 -12.82 -0.65 12.79
C SER A 495 -12.33 -2.10 12.84
N ASP A 496 -11.23 -2.37 13.55
CA ASP A 496 -10.68 -3.72 13.66
C ASP A 496 -11.58 -4.60 14.52
N ALA A 497 -12.15 -4.06 15.60
CA ALA A 497 -13.15 -4.76 16.40
C ALA A 497 -14.38 -5.15 15.56
N ASP A 498 -14.90 -4.24 14.72
CA ASP A 498 -16.03 -4.51 13.84
C ASP A 498 -15.71 -5.58 12.77
N LEU A 499 -14.50 -5.54 12.21
CA LEU A 499 -14.02 -6.58 11.28
C LEU A 499 -13.99 -7.95 11.98
N VAL A 500 -13.44 -8.03 13.20
CA VAL A 500 -13.39 -9.28 13.96
C VAL A 500 -14.80 -9.76 14.33
N ARG A 501 -15.72 -8.86 14.68
CA ARG A 501 -17.13 -9.18 14.93
C ARG A 501 -17.80 -9.82 13.71
N ASN A 502 -17.53 -9.31 12.52
CA ASN A 502 -18.03 -9.92 11.29
C ASN A 502 -17.46 -11.33 11.08
N ILE A 503 -16.15 -11.52 11.33
CA ILE A 503 -15.51 -12.84 11.26
C ILE A 503 -16.13 -13.82 12.26
N ILE A 504 -16.45 -13.39 13.48
CA ILE A 504 -17.15 -14.20 14.49
C ILE A 504 -18.49 -14.68 13.94
N SER A 505 -19.29 -13.77 13.37
CA SER A 505 -20.60 -14.08 12.79
C SER A 505 -20.50 -15.09 11.64
N THR A 506 -19.57 -14.86 10.71
CA THR A 506 -19.32 -15.78 9.58
C THR A 506 -18.85 -17.16 10.07
N THR A 507 -17.93 -17.20 11.03
CA THR A 507 -17.39 -18.45 11.58
C THR A 507 -18.44 -19.23 12.36
N ALA A 508 -19.31 -18.54 13.11
CA ALA A 508 -20.45 -19.16 13.78
C ALA A 508 -21.47 -19.72 12.79
N GLY A 509 -21.73 -18.99 11.70
CA GLY A 509 -22.56 -19.46 10.59
C GLY A 509 -21.98 -20.70 9.90
N GLU A 510 -20.68 -20.70 9.61
CA GLU A 510 -19.95 -21.85 9.06
C GLU A 510 -20.06 -23.06 9.99
N ARG A 511 -19.78 -22.88 11.29
CA ARG A 511 -19.93 -23.94 12.31
C ARG A 511 -21.34 -24.55 12.32
N ALA A 512 -22.38 -23.71 12.27
CA ALA A 512 -23.76 -24.17 12.25
C ALA A 512 -24.11 -24.91 10.94
N SER A 513 -23.57 -24.45 9.81
CA SER A 513 -23.71 -25.12 8.52
C SER A 513 -23.10 -26.52 8.56
N VAL A 514 -21.86 -26.63 9.02
CA VAL A 514 -21.13 -27.90 9.18
C VAL A 514 -21.89 -28.88 10.07
N TYR A 515 -22.42 -28.38 11.20
CA TYR A 515 -23.23 -29.19 12.11
C TYR A 515 -24.46 -29.77 11.41
N ARG A 516 -25.22 -28.95 10.67
CA ARG A 516 -26.40 -29.40 9.92
C ARG A 516 -26.05 -30.40 8.82
N SER A 517 -24.99 -30.14 8.07
CA SER A 517 -24.51 -31.07 7.03
C SER A 517 -24.13 -32.42 7.61
N PHE A 518 -23.51 -32.44 8.79
CA PHE A 518 -23.20 -33.68 9.50
C PHE A 518 -24.47 -34.45 9.93
N GLN A 519 -25.51 -33.76 10.41
CA GLN A 519 -26.79 -34.39 10.74
C GLN A 519 -27.46 -35.03 9.52
N VAL A 520 -27.48 -34.33 8.37
CA VAL A 520 -28.02 -34.86 7.11
C VAL A 520 -27.24 -36.09 6.65
N TYR A 521 -25.92 -36.04 6.73
CA TYR A 521 -25.06 -37.19 6.42
C TYR A 521 -25.37 -38.39 7.33
N GLY A 522 -25.49 -38.17 8.64
CA GLY A 522 -25.87 -39.21 9.60
C GLY A 522 -27.23 -39.84 9.28
N MET A 523 -28.24 -39.03 8.96
CA MET A 523 -29.56 -39.51 8.57
C MET A 523 -29.50 -40.35 7.29
N PHE A 524 -28.74 -39.91 6.29
CA PHE A 524 -28.53 -40.66 5.05
C PHE A 524 -27.87 -42.03 5.30
N MET A 525 -26.85 -42.08 6.16
CA MET A 525 -26.19 -43.34 6.54
C MET A 525 -27.13 -44.31 7.26
N VAL A 526 -28.03 -43.81 8.11
CA VAL A 526 -29.08 -44.62 8.73
C VAL A 526 -30.04 -45.20 7.67
N VAL A 527 -30.48 -44.39 6.70
CA VAL A 527 -31.35 -44.86 5.61
C VAL A 527 -30.66 -45.95 4.79
N LEU A 528 -29.39 -45.77 4.43
CA LEU A 528 -28.62 -46.79 3.71
C LEU A 528 -28.47 -48.08 4.51
N PHE A 529 -28.21 -47.98 5.82
CA PHE A 529 -28.08 -49.13 6.70
C PHE A 529 -29.39 -49.91 6.82
N VAL A 530 -30.51 -49.22 7.04
CA VAL A 530 -31.84 -49.84 7.07
C VAL A 530 -32.17 -50.49 5.74
N GLY A 531 -31.90 -49.82 4.61
CA GLY A 531 -32.09 -50.37 3.27
C GLY A 531 -31.24 -51.62 3.02
N PHE A 532 -30.00 -51.64 3.50
CA PHE A 532 -29.13 -52.81 3.45
C PHE A 532 -29.71 -53.98 4.27
N LEU A 533 -30.17 -53.73 5.50
CA LEU A 533 -30.80 -54.76 6.34
C LEU A 533 -32.07 -55.35 5.69
N ILE A 534 -32.90 -54.50 5.09
CA ILE A 534 -34.09 -54.94 4.33
C ILE A 534 -33.67 -55.82 3.16
N ARG A 535 -32.68 -55.39 2.37
CA ARG A 535 -32.17 -56.16 1.22
C ARG A 535 -31.62 -57.52 1.62
N VAL A 536 -30.83 -57.57 2.70
CA VAL A 536 -30.30 -58.83 3.25
C VAL A 536 -31.44 -59.73 3.72
N SER A 537 -32.45 -59.16 4.39
CA SER A 537 -33.61 -59.93 4.86
C SER A 537 -34.43 -60.52 3.70
N ILE A 538 -34.69 -59.74 2.63
CA ILE A 538 -35.38 -60.22 1.42
C ILE A 538 -34.54 -61.30 0.72
N GLY A 539 -33.22 -61.07 0.57
CA GLY A 539 -32.31 -62.06 -0.01
C GLY A 539 -32.30 -63.36 0.76
N PHE A 540 -32.30 -63.30 2.09
CA PHE A 540 -32.37 -64.47 2.95
C PHE A 540 -33.72 -65.19 2.85
N GLN A 541 -34.83 -64.45 2.75
CA GLN A 541 -36.16 -65.03 2.51
C GLN A 541 -36.22 -65.75 1.15
N ASN A 542 -35.70 -65.13 0.08
CA ASN A 542 -35.63 -65.76 -1.24
C ASN A 542 -34.76 -67.02 -1.24
N PHE A 543 -33.59 -66.96 -0.58
CA PHE A 543 -32.71 -68.13 -0.44
C PHE A 543 -33.41 -69.29 0.27
N LYS A 544 -34.13 -69.03 1.38
CA LYS A 544 -34.92 -70.06 2.06
C LYS A 544 -36.03 -70.62 1.18
N ARG A 545 -36.70 -69.77 0.40
CA ARG A 545 -37.74 -70.21 -0.54
C ARG A 545 -37.18 -71.12 -1.62
N ASP A 546 -36.02 -70.77 -2.20
CA ASP A 546 -35.34 -71.60 -3.18
C ASP A 546 -34.84 -72.93 -2.59
N GLU A 547 -34.44 -72.96 -1.31
CA GLU A 547 -34.08 -74.20 -0.61
C GLU A 547 -35.30 -75.12 -0.39
N GLU A 548 -36.46 -74.54 -0.05
CA GLU A 548 -37.73 -75.26 0.09
C GLU A 548 -38.23 -75.78 -1.27
N ASP A 549 -38.22 -74.95 -2.31
CA ASP A 549 -38.57 -75.31 -3.68
C ASP A 549 -37.61 -76.38 -4.24
N GLY A 550 -36.32 -76.31 -3.89
CA GLY A 550 -35.33 -77.33 -4.22
C GLY A 550 -35.61 -78.69 -3.56
N LYS A 551 -36.04 -78.69 -2.30
CA LYS A 551 -36.48 -79.93 -1.61
C LYS A 551 -37.74 -80.51 -2.23
N ILE A 552 -38.69 -79.68 -2.66
CA ILE A 552 -39.89 -80.11 -3.39
C ILE A 552 -39.54 -80.69 -4.77
N GLY A 553 -38.62 -80.05 -5.50
CA GLY A 553 -38.13 -80.55 -6.79
C GLY A 553 -37.42 -81.90 -6.67
N GLU A 554 -36.66 -82.13 -5.61
CA GLU A 554 -36.00 -83.41 -5.34
C GLU A 554 -37.00 -84.53 -5.01
N ILE A 555 -38.12 -84.21 -4.35
CA ILE A 555 -39.22 -85.15 -4.08
C ILE A 555 -39.93 -85.55 -5.38
N ILE A 556 -40.17 -84.60 -6.29
CA ILE A 556 -40.82 -84.86 -7.57
C ILE A 556 -39.93 -85.74 -8.48
N LEU A 557 -38.63 -85.43 -8.57
CA LEU A 557 -37.66 -86.24 -9.34
C LEU A 557 -37.49 -87.67 -8.79
N LYS A 558 -37.56 -87.86 -7.47
CA LYS A 558 -37.59 -89.20 -6.85
C LYS A 558 -38.89 -89.96 -7.11
N SER A 559 -40.01 -89.26 -7.37
CA SER A 559 -41.29 -89.89 -7.68
C SER A 559 -41.41 -90.34 -9.14
N GLU A 560 -40.77 -89.63 -10.08
CA GLU A 560 -40.70 -90.05 -11.50
C GLU A 560 -39.70 -91.17 -11.75
N ALA A 561 -38.64 -91.29 -10.94
CA ALA A 561 -37.68 -92.41 -11.01
C ALA A 561 -38.22 -93.76 -10.47
N ARG A 562 -39.50 -93.83 -10.08
CA ARG A 562 -40.18 -95.02 -9.54
C ARG A 562 -41.38 -95.50 -10.36
N VAL A 563 -41.48 -95.12 -11.63
CA VAL A 563 -42.46 -95.68 -12.58
C VAL A 563 -41.79 -96.69 -13.50
#